data_AF-A0A2N2LH32-F1
#
_entry.id   AF-A0A2N2LH32-F1
#
_cell.length_a   1.000
_cell.length_b   1.000
_cell.length_c   1.000
_cell.angle_alpha   90.00
_cell.angle_beta   90.00
_cell.angle_gamma   90.00
#
_symmetry.space_group_name_H-M   'P 1'
#
loop_
_entity.id
_entity.type
_entity.pdbx_description
1 polymer ?
#
loop_
_entity_poly.entity_id
_entity_poly.type
_entity_poly.pdbx_seq_one_letter_code
_entity_poly.pdbx_strand_id
1 'polypeptide(L)'
;MRPRMRDAAREGARFVFGRPALRALVVSSIMTGLFQLGPIFVLIPEIARTRLEVGAGLNSLLLGFTSIGMLLMSTFLATRHGLGRKGYWFLLNLLVAGPAMVVMGVSGWYPLTALALFVWGLNGGVHINMNQALIQMNTPNEMMGRVMSIYMLSIAGLIPLGSLLSGVTAEVIGADGALILAGVVFGVYAVWAFVTQRELRELD
;
A
#
# COMPACT_ATOMS: atom_id res chain seq x y z
N MET A 1 24.34 -28.67 7.01
CA MET A 1 23.99 -28.47 5.58
C MET A 1 23.06 -27.25 5.50
N ARG A 2 23.46 -26.16 4.83
CA ARG A 2 22.56 -25.01 4.63
C ARG A 2 21.41 -25.47 3.71
N PRO A 3 20.12 -25.27 4.08
CA PRO A 3 19.01 -25.62 3.20
C PRO A 3 19.17 -24.89 1.86
N ARG A 4 18.86 -25.56 0.74
CA ARG A 4 18.93 -24.92 -0.58
C ARG A 4 17.99 -23.72 -0.57
N MET A 5 18.41 -22.61 -1.19
CA MET A 5 17.65 -21.35 -1.20
C MET A 5 16.19 -21.52 -1.64
N ARG A 6 15.93 -22.46 -2.57
CA ARG A 6 14.59 -22.82 -3.04
C ARG A 6 13.73 -23.48 -1.97
N ASP A 7 14.31 -24.35 -1.15
CA ASP A 7 13.60 -25.06 -0.09
C ASP A 7 13.19 -24.10 1.03
N ALA A 8 14.08 -23.17 1.39
CA ALA A 8 13.79 -22.12 2.37
C ALA A 8 12.69 -21.15 1.90
N ALA A 9 12.68 -20.79 0.62
CA ALA A 9 11.63 -19.95 0.03
C ALA A 9 10.27 -20.68 0.01
N ARG A 10 10.26 -21.96 -0.38
CA ARG A 10 9.05 -22.79 -0.41
C ARG A 10 8.48 -23.01 1.00
N GLU A 11 9.34 -23.21 1.99
CA GLU A 11 8.96 -23.35 3.39
C GLU A 11 8.32 -22.06 3.92
N GLY A 12 8.94 -20.90 3.65
CA GLY A 12 8.36 -19.59 4.00
C GLY A 12 7.01 -19.35 3.33
N ALA A 13 6.88 -19.67 2.04
CA ALA A 13 5.62 -19.51 1.31
C ALA A 13 4.53 -20.42 1.88
N ARG A 14 4.84 -21.70 2.11
CA ARG A 14 3.90 -22.64 2.73
C ARG A 14 3.45 -22.17 4.10
N PHE A 15 4.36 -21.57 4.88
CA PHE A 15 4.05 -21.03 6.20
C PHE A 15 3.09 -19.83 6.12
N VAL A 16 3.36 -18.87 5.25
CA VAL A 16 2.51 -17.69 5.02
C VAL A 16 1.13 -18.11 4.52
N PHE A 17 1.07 -18.89 3.45
CA PHE A 17 -0.18 -19.28 2.80
C PHE A 17 -0.98 -20.32 3.59
N GLY A 18 -0.34 -21.01 4.54
CA GLY A 18 -1.00 -21.91 5.49
C GLY A 18 -1.68 -21.22 6.67
N ARG A 19 -1.40 -19.92 6.91
CA ARG A 19 -1.99 -19.14 8.00
C ARG A 19 -2.89 -18.03 7.42
N PRO A 20 -4.21 -18.07 7.65
CA PRO A 20 -5.14 -17.11 7.05
C PRO A 20 -4.78 -15.63 7.28
N ALA A 21 -4.39 -15.28 8.51
CA ALA A 21 -3.94 -13.94 8.88
C ALA A 21 -2.71 -13.47 8.08
N LEU A 22 -1.64 -14.26 8.04
CA LEU A 22 -0.42 -13.92 7.30
C LEU A 22 -0.68 -13.84 5.79
N ARG A 23 -1.49 -14.76 5.26
CA ARG A 23 -1.93 -14.72 3.87
C ARG A 23 -2.65 -13.41 3.55
N ALA A 24 -3.59 -12.97 4.40
CA ALA A 24 -4.32 -11.72 4.20
C ALA A 24 -3.41 -10.48 4.23
N LEU A 25 -2.43 -10.46 5.14
CA LEU A 25 -1.42 -9.40 5.23
C LEU A 25 -0.55 -9.34 3.97
N VAL A 26 -0.08 -10.49 3.49
CA VAL A 26 0.74 -10.58 2.27
C VAL A 26 -0.07 -10.22 1.01
N VAL A 27 -1.32 -10.68 0.90
CA VAL A 27 -2.21 -10.27 -0.20
C VAL A 27 -2.46 -8.76 -0.16
N SER A 28 -2.59 -8.17 1.02
CA SER A 28 -2.70 -6.71 1.17
C SER A 28 -1.46 -6.00 0.65
N SER A 29 -0.26 -6.52 0.96
CA SER A 29 1.00 -5.98 0.43
C SER A 29 1.07 -6.07 -1.10
N ILE A 30 0.59 -7.18 -1.67
CA ILE A 30 0.53 -7.37 -3.12
C ILE A 30 -0.36 -6.32 -3.77
N MET A 31 -1.57 -6.14 -3.23
CA MET A 31 -2.52 -5.15 -3.73
C MET A 31 -1.98 -3.73 -3.59
N THR A 32 -1.29 -3.42 -2.50
CA THR A 32 -0.63 -2.12 -2.30
C THR A 32 0.49 -1.89 -3.30
N GLY A 33 1.32 -2.89 -3.59
CA GLY A 33 2.36 -2.77 -4.62
C GLY A 33 1.77 -2.50 -6.01
N LEU A 34 0.77 -3.30 -6.41
CA LEU A 34 0.19 -3.27 -7.77
C LEU A 34 -0.75 -2.10 -8.04
N PHE A 35 -1.64 -1.79 -7.10
CA PHE A 35 -2.76 -0.85 -7.34
C PHE A 35 -2.69 0.41 -6.48
N GLN A 36 -1.67 0.56 -5.63
CA GLN A 36 -1.50 1.76 -4.82
C GLN A 36 -0.16 2.46 -5.11
N LEU A 37 0.98 1.82 -4.79
CA LEU A 37 2.31 2.41 -4.96
C LEU A 37 2.72 2.54 -6.43
N GLY A 38 2.59 1.46 -7.20
CA GLY A 38 2.94 1.45 -8.62
C GLY A 38 2.28 2.57 -9.44
N PRO A 39 0.94 2.74 -9.35
CA PRO A 39 0.22 3.83 -10.02
C PRO A 39 0.65 5.22 -9.55
N ILE A 40 0.83 5.43 -8.24
CA ILE A 40 1.18 6.76 -7.70
C ILE A 40 2.53 7.24 -8.24
N PHE A 41 3.53 6.36 -8.34
CA PHE A 41 4.86 6.74 -8.84
C PHE A 41 4.89 7.09 -10.33
N VAL A 42 3.94 6.59 -11.12
CA VAL A 42 3.90 6.81 -12.58
C VAL A 42 2.89 7.89 -12.96
N LEU A 43 1.69 7.83 -12.40
CA LEU A 43 0.55 8.63 -12.86
C LEU A 43 0.52 10.03 -12.25
N ILE A 44 0.98 10.21 -11.00
CA ILE A 44 0.96 11.54 -10.36
C ILE A 44 1.89 12.53 -11.09
N PRO A 45 3.14 12.19 -11.44
CA PRO A 45 3.98 13.09 -12.24
C PRO A 45 3.34 13.45 -13.60
N GLU A 46 2.66 12.50 -14.24
CA GLU A 46 1.99 12.73 -15.51
C GLU A 46 0.78 13.66 -15.35
N ILE A 47 -0.07 13.45 -14.33
CA ILE A 47 -1.22 14.32 -14.02
C ILE A 47 -0.74 15.73 -13.63
N ALA A 48 0.33 15.84 -12.84
CA ALA A 48 0.91 17.11 -12.45
C ALA A 48 1.36 17.92 -13.68
N ARG A 49 1.97 17.25 -14.67
CA ARG A 49 2.43 17.88 -15.92
C ARG A 49 1.28 18.23 -16.86
N THR A 50 0.37 17.29 -17.11
CA THR A 50 -0.63 17.41 -18.19
C THR A 50 -1.90 18.12 -17.77
N ARG A 51 -2.36 17.91 -16.54
CA ARG A 51 -3.67 18.39 -16.09
C ARG A 51 -3.58 19.55 -15.12
N LEU A 52 -2.63 19.48 -14.18
CA LEU A 52 -2.39 20.58 -13.25
C LEU A 52 -1.47 21.65 -13.85
N GLU A 53 -0.81 21.33 -14.97
CA GLU A 53 0.11 22.22 -15.69
C GLU A 53 1.18 22.84 -14.77
N VAL A 54 1.62 22.08 -13.76
CA VAL A 54 2.60 22.55 -12.78
C VAL A 54 4.02 22.12 -13.13
N GLY A 55 4.99 22.99 -12.84
CA GLY A 55 6.41 22.70 -13.03
C GLY A 55 6.95 21.63 -12.07
N ALA A 56 8.16 21.15 -12.36
CA ALA A 56 8.82 20.08 -11.60
C ALA A 56 8.99 20.36 -10.09
N GLY A 57 9.11 21.63 -9.70
CA GLY A 57 9.19 22.04 -8.29
C GLY A 57 7.89 21.75 -7.53
N LEU A 58 6.74 22.11 -8.08
CA LEU A 58 5.43 21.84 -7.48
C LEU A 58 5.09 20.34 -7.54
N ASN A 59 5.45 19.63 -8.61
CA ASN A 59 5.33 18.17 -8.64
C ASN A 59 6.16 17.48 -7.54
N SER A 60 7.40 17.94 -7.31
CA SER A 60 8.22 17.45 -6.20
C SER A 60 7.59 17.75 -4.84
N LEU A 61 6.92 18.89 -4.69
CA LEU A 61 6.17 19.23 -3.47
C LEU A 61 4.94 18.34 -3.26
N LEU A 62 4.22 17.94 -4.32
CA LEU A 62 3.12 16.95 -4.23
C LEU A 62 3.61 15.62 -3.64
N LEU A 63 4.72 15.11 -4.15
CA LEU A 63 5.35 13.91 -3.59
C LEU A 63 5.91 14.18 -2.17
N GLY A 64 6.37 15.41 -1.89
CA GLY A 64 6.77 15.83 -0.55
C GLY A 64 5.63 15.75 0.48
N PHE A 65 4.42 16.19 0.13
CA PHE A 65 3.24 16.07 1.00
C PHE A 65 2.94 14.63 1.40
N THR A 66 3.17 13.69 0.49
CA THR A 66 3.06 12.26 0.77
C THR A 66 4.01 11.83 1.89
N SER A 67 5.29 12.20 1.78
CA SER A 67 6.31 11.90 2.79
C SER A 67 6.01 12.55 4.14
N ILE A 68 5.52 13.80 4.15
CA ILE A 68 5.14 14.49 5.38
C ILE A 68 3.99 13.75 6.08
N GLY A 69 2.93 13.39 5.34
CA GLY A 69 1.82 12.60 5.90
C GLY A 69 2.30 11.26 6.46
N MET A 70 3.13 10.55 5.70
CA MET A 70 3.67 9.26 6.13
C MET A 70 4.52 9.37 7.41
N LEU A 71 5.39 10.38 7.49
CA LEU A 71 6.22 10.63 8.68
C LEU A 71 5.36 10.97 9.89
N LEU A 72 4.42 11.91 9.76
CA LEU A 72 3.52 12.31 10.85
C LEU A 72 2.77 11.11 11.42
N MET A 73 2.19 10.28 10.55
CA MET A 73 1.42 9.12 11.00
C MET A 73 2.32 8.02 11.58
N SER A 74 3.51 7.81 11.01
CA SER A 74 4.48 6.84 11.55
C SER A 74 4.97 7.23 12.93
N THR A 75 5.31 8.52 13.14
CA THR A 75 5.71 9.05 14.45
C THR A 75 4.55 9.00 15.45
N PHE A 76 3.33 9.30 15.02
CA PHE A 76 2.14 9.17 15.85
C PHE A 76 1.90 7.72 16.30
N LEU A 77 2.05 6.74 15.40
CA LEU A 77 1.94 5.32 15.77
C LEU A 77 3.07 4.87 16.69
N ALA A 78 4.30 5.31 16.44
CA ALA A 78 5.46 4.95 17.26
C ALA A 78 5.35 5.46 18.71
N THR A 79 4.69 6.60 18.92
CA THR A 79 4.49 7.20 20.24
C THR A 79 3.24 6.67 20.97
N ARG A 80 2.38 5.91 20.28
CA ARG A 80 1.17 5.30 20.87
C ARG A 80 1.44 3.84 21.25
N HIS A 81 1.68 3.59 22.53
CA HIS A 81 1.69 2.23 23.07
C HIS A 81 0.26 1.68 23.20
N GLY A 82 0.06 0.41 22.85
CA GLY A 82 -1.18 -0.30 23.16
C GLY A 82 -2.38 0.02 22.27
N LEU A 83 -2.18 0.16 20.95
CA LEU A 83 -3.30 0.12 20.00
C LEU A 83 -3.92 -1.29 20.02
N GLY A 84 -4.95 -1.51 20.84
CA GLY A 84 -5.74 -2.73 20.77
C GLY A 84 -6.40 -2.88 19.40
N ARG A 85 -6.57 -4.13 18.94
CA ARG A 85 -7.16 -4.50 17.65
C ARG A 85 -6.38 -3.94 16.47
N LYS A 86 -5.06 -4.09 16.46
CA LYS A 86 -4.17 -3.61 15.38
C LYS A 86 -4.64 -4.04 13.99
N GLY A 87 -5.12 -5.26 13.86
CA GLY A 87 -5.65 -5.76 12.59
C GLY A 87 -6.93 -5.07 12.13
N TYR A 88 -7.80 -4.65 13.06
CA TYR A 88 -8.97 -3.83 12.75
C TYR A 88 -8.56 -2.44 12.23
N TRP A 89 -7.63 -1.77 12.92
CA TRP A 89 -7.12 -0.46 12.49
C TRP A 89 -6.40 -0.52 11.14
N PHE A 90 -5.65 -1.60 10.90
CA PHE A 90 -5.03 -1.87 9.61
C PHE A 90 -6.08 -1.96 8.49
N LEU A 91 -7.12 -2.77 8.67
CA LEU A 91 -8.18 -2.93 7.67
C LEU A 91 -8.99 -1.66 7.45
N LEU A 92 -9.30 -0.91 8.53
CA LEU A 92 -9.99 0.37 8.43
C LEU A 92 -9.16 1.37 7.61
N ASN A 93 -7.85 1.38 7.82
CA ASN A 93 -6.95 2.24 7.09
C ASN A 93 -7.02 1.96 5.58
N LEU A 94 -7.02 0.71 5.13
CA LEU A 94 -7.10 0.36 3.70
C LEU A 94 -8.26 1.06 2.95
N LEU A 95 -9.38 1.31 3.62
CA LEU A 95 -10.57 1.94 3.03
C LEU A 95 -10.33 3.40 2.57
N VAL A 96 -9.29 4.07 3.07
CA VAL A 96 -9.02 5.49 2.77
C VAL A 96 -8.25 5.65 1.45
N ALA A 97 -7.37 4.70 1.10
CA ALA A 97 -6.46 4.86 -0.03
C ALA A 97 -7.18 4.94 -1.38
N GLY A 98 -8.17 4.06 -1.60
CA GLY A 98 -8.93 4.02 -2.86
C GLY A 98 -9.65 5.34 -3.16
N PRO A 99 -10.49 5.86 -2.23
CA PRO A 99 -11.13 7.17 -2.37
C PRO A 99 -10.13 8.31 -2.59
N ALA A 100 -9.01 8.34 -1.86
CA ALA A 100 -7.99 9.35 -2.06
C ALA A 100 -7.43 9.33 -3.50
N MET A 101 -7.17 8.14 -4.05
CA MET A 101 -6.72 7.97 -5.44
C MET A 101 -7.77 8.41 -6.46
N VAL A 102 -9.04 8.10 -6.23
CA VAL A 102 -10.14 8.57 -7.09
C VAL A 102 -10.24 10.09 -7.04
N VAL A 103 -10.15 10.72 -5.86
CA VAL A 103 -10.15 12.18 -5.72
C VAL A 103 -9.00 12.80 -6.50
N MET A 104 -7.79 12.22 -6.44
CA MET A 104 -6.64 12.71 -7.22
C MET A 104 -6.88 12.62 -8.73
N GLY A 105 -7.42 11.51 -9.22
CA GLY A 105 -7.70 11.33 -10.64
C GLY A 105 -8.89 12.13 -11.17
N VAL A 106 -9.78 12.62 -10.31
CA VAL A 106 -10.89 13.52 -10.69
C VAL A 106 -10.57 14.99 -10.41
N SER A 107 -9.58 15.29 -9.57
CA SER A 107 -9.22 16.66 -9.19
C SER A 107 -8.46 17.39 -10.31
N GLY A 108 -8.95 18.56 -10.71
CA GLY A 108 -8.21 19.53 -11.54
C GLY A 108 -7.56 20.65 -10.73
N TRP A 109 -7.60 20.57 -9.40
CA TRP A 109 -7.16 21.64 -8.51
C TRP A 109 -5.97 21.20 -7.66
N TYR A 110 -4.83 21.87 -7.83
CA TYR A 110 -3.56 21.47 -7.20
C TYR A 110 -3.66 21.30 -5.67
N PRO A 111 -4.25 22.23 -4.88
CA PRO A 111 -4.38 22.05 -3.43
C PRO A 111 -5.21 20.83 -3.02
N LEU A 112 -6.25 20.48 -3.79
CA LEU A 112 -7.05 19.30 -3.51
C LEU A 112 -6.26 18.00 -3.79
N THR A 113 -5.50 17.97 -4.88
CA THR A 113 -4.61 16.84 -5.19
C THR A 113 -3.50 16.71 -4.14
N ALA A 114 -2.92 17.83 -3.69
CA ALA A 114 -1.92 17.86 -2.62
C ALA A 114 -2.49 17.33 -1.29
N LEU A 115 -3.70 17.76 -0.91
CA LEU A 115 -4.39 17.27 0.28
C LEU A 115 -4.71 15.78 0.18
N ALA A 116 -5.16 15.31 -0.98
CA ALA A 116 -5.43 13.89 -1.21
C ALA A 116 -4.15 13.04 -1.12
N LEU A 117 -3.02 13.52 -1.66
CA LEU A 117 -1.70 12.88 -1.49
C LEU A 117 -1.24 12.87 -0.04
N PHE A 118 -1.45 13.97 0.70
CA PHE A 118 -1.14 14.03 2.13
C PHE A 118 -1.95 12.98 2.91
N VAL A 119 -3.26 12.87 2.66
CA VAL A 119 -4.14 11.87 3.28
C VAL A 119 -3.73 10.44 2.88
N TRP A 120 -3.38 10.23 1.62
CA TRP A 120 -2.82 8.96 1.15
C TRP A 120 -1.46 8.66 1.82
N GLY A 121 -0.63 9.67 2.10
CA GLY A 121 0.62 9.55 2.85
C GLY A 121 0.39 9.12 4.30
N LEU A 122 -0.56 9.76 5.00
CA LEU A 122 -0.99 9.34 6.34
C LEU A 122 -1.39 7.85 6.33
N ASN A 123 -2.17 7.45 5.33
CA ASN A 123 -2.57 6.05 5.12
C ASN A 123 -1.39 5.10 4.93
N GLY A 124 -0.42 5.48 4.10
CA GLY A 124 0.79 4.69 3.84
C GLY A 124 1.62 4.46 5.11
N GLY A 125 1.71 5.45 5.99
CA GLY A 125 2.37 5.33 7.29
C GLY A 125 1.73 4.27 8.19
N VAL A 126 0.40 4.23 8.27
CA VAL A 126 -0.29 3.15 9.01
C VAL A 126 -0.08 1.81 8.32
N HIS A 127 -0.22 1.75 7.00
CA HIS A 127 -0.13 0.50 6.25
C HIS A 127 1.23 -0.17 6.46
N ILE A 128 2.33 0.54 6.20
CA ILE A 128 3.67 -0.04 6.27
C ILE A 128 3.99 -0.50 7.69
N ASN A 129 3.78 0.35 8.69
CA ASN A 129 4.16 0.03 10.07
C ASN A 129 3.27 -1.07 10.67
N MET A 130 1.94 -0.97 10.49
CA MET A 130 1.00 -1.91 11.10
C MET A 130 1.05 -3.28 10.41
N ASN A 131 1.13 -3.32 9.07
CA ASN A 131 1.25 -4.57 8.32
C ASN A 131 2.54 -5.30 8.71
N GLN A 132 3.66 -4.57 8.71
CA GLN A 132 4.95 -5.12 9.12
C GLN A 132 4.92 -5.64 10.56
N ALA A 133 4.36 -4.88 11.51
CA ALA A 133 4.23 -5.31 12.89
C ALA A 133 3.36 -6.56 13.02
N LEU A 134 2.20 -6.62 12.36
CA LEU A 134 1.30 -7.77 12.37
C LEU A 134 1.97 -9.03 11.80
N ILE A 135 2.72 -8.90 10.70
CA ILE A 135 3.49 -10.01 10.14
C ILE A 135 4.54 -10.50 11.14
N GLN A 136 5.29 -9.59 11.76
CA GLN A 136 6.34 -9.94 12.73
C GLN A 136 5.77 -10.61 13.98
N MET A 137 4.70 -10.06 14.58
CA MET A 137 4.08 -10.63 15.78
C MET A 137 3.47 -12.02 15.55
N ASN A 138 3.03 -12.29 14.32
CA ASN A 138 2.44 -13.58 13.94
C ASN A 138 3.47 -14.57 13.35
N THR A 139 4.76 -14.23 13.39
CA THR A 139 5.84 -15.04 12.83
C THR A 139 6.85 -15.44 13.91
N PRO A 140 7.13 -16.74 14.11
CA PRO A 140 8.16 -17.19 15.04
C PRO A 140 9.56 -16.79 14.53
N ASN A 141 10.48 -16.55 15.46
CA ASN A 141 11.83 -16.07 15.17
C ASN A 141 12.57 -16.90 14.10
N GLU A 142 12.39 -18.21 14.10
CA GLU A 142 13.00 -19.15 13.14
C GLU A 142 12.54 -18.92 11.69
N MET A 143 11.33 -18.39 11.50
CA MET A 143 10.72 -18.12 10.18
C MET A 143 10.80 -16.65 9.78
N MET A 144 11.23 -15.77 10.69
CA MET A 144 11.17 -14.31 10.53
C MET A 144 11.82 -13.84 9.23
N GLY A 145 13.06 -14.25 8.96
CA GLY A 145 13.77 -13.85 7.74
C GLY A 145 13.09 -14.32 6.46
N ARG A 146 12.50 -15.53 6.47
CA ARG A 146 11.82 -16.13 5.30
C ARG A 146 10.51 -15.40 5.01
N VAL A 147 9.71 -15.16 6.04
CA VAL A 147 8.42 -14.46 5.92
C VAL A 147 8.62 -13.00 5.54
N MET A 148 9.58 -12.31 6.18
CA MET A 148 9.89 -10.91 5.84
C MET A 148 10.42 -10.77 4.41
N SER A 149 11.17 -11.75 3.90
CA SER A 149 11.59 -11.76 2.49
C SER A 149 10.38 -11.83 1.55
N ILE A 150 9.39 -12.67 1.86
CA ILE A 150 8.15 -12.76 1.07
C ILE A 150 7.36 -11.47 1.16
N TYR A 151 7.23 -10.87 2.34
CA TYR A 151 6.58 -9.58 2.53
C TYR A 151 7.23 -8.48 1.70
N MET A 152 8.57 -8.37 1.75
CA MET A 152 9.33 -7.39 0.96
C MET A 152 9.18 -7.63 -0.55
N LEU A 153 9.26 -8.88 -1.01
CA LEU A 153 9.00 -9.23 -2.41
C LEU A 153 7.57 -8.88 -2.83
N SER A 154 6.60 -9.06 -1.94
CA SER A 154 5.18 -8.79 -2.21
C SER A 154 4.89 -7.30 -2.35
N ILE A 155 5.49 -6.46 -1.49
CA ILE A 155 5.29 -5.01 -1.57
C ILE A 155 6.20 -4.37 -2.62
N ALA A 156 7.52 -4.51 -2.50
CA ALA A 156 8.49 -3.79 -3.32
C ALA A 156 8.70 -4.46 -4.69
N GLY A 157 8.66 -5.78 -4.75
CA GLY A 157 8.84 -6.54 -6.00
C GLY A 157 7.70 -6.34 -6.99
N LEU A 158 6.52 -5.91 -6.53
CA LEU A 158 5.35 -5.68 -7.38
C LEU A 158 5.14 -4.21 -7.77
N ILE A 159 5.88 -3.26 -7.19
CA ILE A 159 5.82 -1.85 -7.60
C ILE A 159 6.12 -1.71 -9.10
N PRO A 160 7.19 -2.31 -9.67
CA PRO A 160 7.48 -2.17 -11.10
C PRO A 160 6.38 -2.74 -11.98
N LEU A 161 5.74 -3.83 -11.56
CA LEU A 161 4.61 -4.42 -12.28
C LEU A 161 3.37 -3.53 -12.21
N GLY A 162 3.07 -2.96 -11.03
CA GLY A 162 1.99 -1.97 -10.88
C GLY A 162 2.23 -0.72 -11.72
N SER A 163 3.47 -0.23 -11.76
CA SER A 163 3.90 0.90 -12.59
C SER A 163 3.78 0.61 -14.08
N LEU A 164 4.19 -0.58 -14.54
CA LEU A 164 4.02 -1.02 -15.93
C LEU A 164 2.54 -1.09 -16.32
N LEU A 165 1.72 -1.76 -15.51
CA LEU A 165 0.28 -1.86 -15.74
C LEU A 165 -0.38 -0.49 -15.78
N SER A 166 0.04 0.42 -14.90
CA SER A 166 -0.47 1.80 -14.85
C SER A 166 -0.08 2.59 -16.11
N GLY A 167 1.15 2.44 -16.59
CA GLY A 167 1.59 3.07 -17.84
C GLY A 167 0.80 2.59 -19.04
N VAL A 168 0.67 1.26 -19.21
CA VAL A 168 -0.13 0.67 -20.30
C VAL A 168 -1.59 1.11 -20.21
N THR A 169 -2.16 1.13 -19.01
CA THR A 169 -3.55 1.58 -18.82
C THR A 169 -3.69 3.07 -19.16
N ALA A 170 -2.71 3.90 -18.79
CA ALA A 170 -2.72 5.33 -19.09
C ALA A 170 -2.64 5.64 -20.59
N GLU A 171 -1.99 4.79 -21.39
CA GLU A 171 -2.00 4.93 -22.86
C GLU A 171 -3.41 4.75 -23.45
N VAL A 172 -4.25 3.90 -22.83
CA VAL A 172 -5.59 3.58 -23.34
C VAL A 172 -6.65 4.55 -22.83
N ILE A 173 -6.62 4.91 -21.53
CA ILE A 173 -7.68 5.70 -20.88
C ILE A 173 -7.19 7.00 -20.23
N GLY A 174 -5.95 7.40 -20.48
CA GLY A 174 -5.32 8.58 -19.86
C GLY A 174 -4.85 8.34 -18.43
N ALA A 175 -3.96 9.21 -17.94
CA ALA A 175 -3.38 9.09 -16.59
C ALA A 175 -4.43 9.25 -15.49
N ASP A 176 -5.38 10.17 -15.65
CA ASP A 176 -6.51 10.36 -14.74
C ASP A 176 -7.37 9.09 -14.64
N GLY A 177 -7.79 8.54 -15.79
CA GLY A 177 -8.60 7.34 -15.86
C GLY A 177 -7.90 6.11 -15.28
N ALA A 178 -6.60 5.96 -15.56
CA ALA A 178 -5.78 4.89 -14.98
C ALA A 178 -5.68 4.99 -13.45
N LEU A 179 -5.53 6.22 -12.92
CA LEU A 179 -5.45 6.44 -11.47
C LEU A 179 -6.79 6.17 -10.77
N ILE A 180 -7.90 6.61 -11.38
CA ILE A 180 -9.25 6.30 -10.91
C ILE A 180 -9.47 4.79 -10.90
N LEU A 181 -9.12 4.09 -11.98
CA LEU A 181 -9.28 2.64 -12.08
C LEU A 181 -8.49 1.92 -10.99
N ALA A 182 -7.22 2.28 -10.79
CA ALA A 182 -6.39 1.72 -9.74
C ALA A 182 -7.00 1.98 -8.34
N GLY A 183 -7.46 3.20 -8.08
CA GLY A 183 -8.14 3.58 -6.84
C GLY A 183 -9.43 2.81 -6.58
N VAL A 184 -10.24 2.59 -7.62
CA VAL A 184 -11.48 1.79 -7.53
C VAL A 184 -11.16 0.32 -7.26
N VAL A 185 -10.21 -0.28 -7.99
CA VAL A 185 -9.79 -1.67 -7.78
C VAL A 185 -9.26 -1.86 -6.36
N PHE A 186 -8.40 -0.96 -5.89
CA PHE A 186 -7.88 -1.01 -4.53
C PHE A 186 -8.98 -0.78 -3.49
N GLY A 187 -9.92 0.15 -3.73
CA GLY A 187 -11.05 0.41 -2.83
C GLY A 187 -11.99 -0.80 -2.71
N VAL A 188 -12.30 -1.47 -3.82
CA VAL A 188 -13.08 -2.71 -3.84
C VAL A 188 -12.37 -3.81 -3.06
N TYR A 189 -11.05 -3.95 -3.27
CA TYR A 189 -10.23 -4.87 -2.47
C TYR A 189 -10.29 -4.53 -0.98
N ALA A 190 -10.14 -3.27 -0.61
CA ALA A 190 -10.16 -2.83 0.78
C ALA A 190 -11.50 -3.13 1.46
N VAL A 191 -12.62 -2.90 0.77
CA VAL A 191 -13.97 -3.24 1.26
C VAL A 191 -14.13 -4.75 1.40
N TRP A 192 -13.70 -5.52 0.40
CA TRP A 192 -13.74 -6.98 0.44
C TRP A 192 -12.90 -7.53 1.60
N ALA A 193 -11.67 -7.04 1.76
CA ALA A 193 -10.76 -7.45 2.82
C ALA A 193 -11.33 -7.08 4.19
N PHE A 194 -11.90 -5.88 4.32
CA PHE A 194 -12.59 -5.48 5.53
C PHE A 194 -13.69 -6.48 5.85
N VAL A 195 -14.65 -6.75 4.96
CA VAL A 195 -15.83 -7.60 5.25
C VAL A 195 -15.49 -9.07 5.49
N THR A 196 -14.55 -9.63 4.74
CA THR A 196 -14.29 -11.08 4.72
C THR A 196 -13.22 -11.53 5.72
N GLN A 197 -12.21 -10.71 6.02
CA GLN A 197 -11.05 -11.11 6.82
C GLN A 197 -11.32 -10.95 8.31
N ARG A 198 -12.26 -11.72 8.86
CA ARG A 198 -12.61 -11.70 10.30
C ARG A 198 -11.42 -12.03 11.19
N GLU A 199 -10.64 -13.04 10.81
CA GLU A 199 -9.45 -13.49 11.55
C GLU A 199 -8.39 -12.39 11.66
N LEU A 200 -8.28 -11.53 10.63
CA LEU A 200 -7.37 -10.38 10.67
C LEU A 200 -7.89 -9.28 11.59
N ARG A 201 -9.22 -9.06 11.69
CA ARG A 201 -9.81 -8.05 12.58
C ARG A 201 -9.61 -8.34 14.06
N GLU A 202 -9.39 -9.60 14.40
CA GLU A 202 -9.22 -10.10 15.77
C GLU A 202 -7.75 -10.08 16.22
N LEU A 203 -6.81 -9.72 15.34
CA LEU A 203 -5.39 -9.60 15.71
C LEU A 203 -5.10 -8.33 16.51
N ASP A 204 -4.40 -8.51 17.62
CA ASP A 204 -3.85 -7.46 18.49
C ASP A 204 -2.37 -7.15 18.22
#